data_AF-A0A836UQS5-F1
#
_entry.id   AF-A0A836UQS5-F1
#
_cell.length_a   1.000
_cell.length_b   1.000
_cell.length_c   1.000
_cell.angle_alpha   90.00
_cell.angle_beta   90.00
_cell.angle_gamma   90.00
#
_symmetry.space_group_name_H-M   'P 1'
#
loop_
_entity.id
_entity.type
_entity.pdbx_description
1 polymer ?
#
loop_
_entity_poly.entity_id
_entity_poly.type
_entity_poly.pdbx_seq_one_letter_code
_entity_poly.pdbx_strand_id
1 'polypeptide(L)'
;RTLLGATQKIPHIGWSALQASNEADDWQKTLLQDNRLGEAVYFVHSFMAVPKNASHRIADCLYGGHRIAAMISRGHITGCQFHPEKSGEVGLKILRRFCAD
;
A
#
# COMPACT_ATOMS: atom_id res chain seq x y z
N ARG A 1 2.75 0.69 19.96
CA ARG A 1 4.22 0.59 20.10
C ARG A 1 4.78 0.07 18.77
N THR A 2 6.05 0.34 18.46
CA THR A 2 6.77 -0.41 17.39
C THR A 2 6.88 -1.88 17.81
N LEU A 3 7.25 -2.77 16.88
CA LEU A 3 7.58 -4.16 17.23
C LEU A 3 8.74 -4.28 18.23
N LEU A 4 9.59 -3.25 18.32
CA LEU A 4 10.69 -3.17 19.30
C LEU A 4 10.27 -2.51 20.63
N GLY A 5 8.98 -2.27 20.87
CA GLY A 5 8.47 -1.71 22.13
C GLY A 5 8.62 -0.18 22.28
N ALA A 6 9.13 0.52 21.26
CA ALA A 6 9.23 1.99 21.29
C ALA A 6 7.85 2.66 21.11
N THR A 7 7.71 3.89 21.60
CA THR A 7 6.53 4.71 21.34
C THR A 7 6.38 4.92 19.83
N GLN A 8 5.20 4.64 19.29
CA GLN A 8 4.91 4.80 17.86
C GLN A 8 4.06 6.05 17.69
N LYS A 9 4.48 6.96 16.80
CA LYS A 9 3.65 8.10 16.42
C LYS A 9 2.39 7.61 15.70
N ILE A 10 1.24 8.16 16.07
CA ILE A 10 -0.05 7.93 15.42
C ILE A 10 -0.71 9.31 15.23
N PRO A 11 -1.26 9.65 14.05
CA PRO A 11 -1.38 8.79 12.86
C PRO A 11 -0.03 8.51 12.17
N HIS A 12 -0.01 7.48 11.34
CA HIS A 12 0.99 7.34 10.29
C HIS A 12 0.73 8.46 9.26
N ILE A 13 1.57 9.49 9.27
CA ILE A 13 1.52 10.61 8.34
C ILE A 13 2.86 10.71 7.63
N GLY A 14 2.84 10.65 6.29
CA GLY A 14 4.02 10.88 5.47
C GLY A 14 4.15 9.89 4.33
N TRP A 15 5.34 9.87 3.74
CA TRP A 15 5.66 9.01 2.62
C TRP A 15 6.22 7.67 3.11
N SER A 16 5.67 6.58 2.58
CA SER A 16 6.17 5.23 2.83
C SER A 16 6.32 4.47 1.53
N ALA A 17 7.40 3.70 1.42
CA ALA A 17 7.69 2.86 0.27
C ALA A 17 6.70 1.70 0.17
N LEU A 18 6.21 1.44 -1.04
CA LEU A 18 5.46 0.23 -1.37
C LEU A 18 6.41 -0.97 -1.42
N GLN A 19 5.99 -2.07 -0.80
CA GLN A 19 6.68 -3.34 -0.76
C GLN A 19 5.79 -4.45 -1.32
N ALA A 20 6.42 -5.51 -1.82
CA ALA A 20 5.75 -6.74 -2.22
C ALA A 20 4.98 -7.30 -1.02
N SER A 21 3.80 -7.86 -1.24
CA SER A 21 3.11 -8.60 -0.19
C SER A 21 3.80 -9.96 0.03
N ASN A 22 3.36 -10.72 1.03
CA ASN A 22 3.88 -12.08 1.23
C ASN A 22 3.39 -13.07 0.16
N GLU A 23 2.39 -12.71 -0.64
CA GLU A 23 1.69 -13.61 -1.57
C GLU A 23 1.96 -13.27 -3.05
N ALA A 24 2.58 -12.12 -3.32
CA ALA A 24 2.86 -11.65 -4.67
C ALA A 24 4.28 -11.06 -4.72
N ASP A 25 5.17 -11.76 -5.42
CA ASP A 25 6.57 -11.35 -5.62
C ASP A 25 6.71 -10.23 -6.67
N ASP A 26 5.71 -10.08 -7.55
CA ASP A 26 5.60 -9.00 -8.51
C ASP A 26 4.15 -8.44 -8.58
N TRP A 27 4.00 -7.32 -9.27
CA TRP A 27 2.71 -6.63 -9.41
C TRP A 27 2.07 -6.82 -10.78
N GLN A 28 2.44 -7.86 -11.52
CA GLN A 28 1.85 -8.15 -12.83
C GLN A 28 0.34 -8.33 -12.72
N LYS A 29 -0.41 -7.76 -13.68
CA LYS A 29 -1.88 -7.81 -13.73
C LYS A 29 -2.56 -7.16 -12.51
N THR A 30 -1.93 -6.16 -11.91
CA THR A 30 -2.50 -5.34 -10.83
C THR A 30 -2.42 -3.86 -11.18
N LEU A 31 -3.09 -3.00 -10.41
CA LEU A 31 -2.98 -1.54 -10.59
C LEU A 31 -1.56 -0.99 -10.36
N LEU A 32 -0.66 -1.79 -9.78
CA LEU A 32 0.73 -1.41 -9.52
C LEU A 32 1.70 -1.91 -10.60
N GLN A 33 1.23 -2.52 -11.69
CA GLN A 33 2.13 -3.11 -12.70
C GLN A 33 3.08 -2.10 -13.39
N ASP A 34 2.71 -0.82 -13.40
CA ASP A 34 3.53 0.27 -13.95
C ASP A 34 4.41 0.97 -12.88
N ASN A 35 4.33 0.49 -11.63
CA ASN A 35 5.09 0.95 -10.48
C ASN A 35 6.23 -0.02 -10.16
N ARG A 36 7.17 0.45 -9.34
CA ARG A 36 8.33 -0.35 -8.88
C ARG A 36 8.32 -0.48 -7.37
N LEU A 37 8.80 -1.62 -6.88
CA LEU A 37 9.08 -1.83 -5.47
C LEU A 37 9.99 -0.70 -4.94
N GLY A 38 9.68 -0.20 -3.76
CA GLY A 38 10.40 0.92 -3.14
C GLY A 38 9.89 2.30 -3.54
N GLU A 39 9.04 2.45 -4.56
CA GLU A 39 8.40 3.74 -4.87
C GLU A 39 7.49 4.15 -3.69
N ALA A 40 7.58 5.44 -3.31
CA ALA A 40 6.90 5.95 -2.13
C ALA A 40 5.55 6.57 -2.46
N VAL A 41 4.56 6.35 -1.58
CA VAL A 41 3.21 6.91 -1.66
C VAL A 41 2.84 7.56 -0.33
N TYR A 42 1.87 8.46 -0.36
CA TYR A 42 1.50 9.30 0.78
C TYR A 42 0.41 8.64 1.64
N PHE A 43 0.72 8.41 2.91
CA PHE A 43 -0.18 7.87 3.92
C PHE A 43 -0.59 8.94 4.94
N VAL A 44 -1.85 8.89 5.36
CA VAL A 44 -2.38 9.66 6.50
C VAL A 44 -3.52 8.87 7.15
N HIS A 45 -3.19 8.05 8.15
CA HIS A 45 -4.18 7.17 8.80
C HIS A 45 -3.78 6.75 10.22
N SER A 46 -4.77 6.51 11.08
CA SER A 46 -4.56 5.94 12.43
C SER A 46 -4.87 4.46 12.53
N PHE A 47 -5.75 3.97 11.64
CA PHE A 47 -6.21 2.58 11.58
C PHE A 47 -5.82 1.98 10.25
N MET A 48 -5.66 0.66 10.19
CA MET A 48 -5.35 -0.07 8.96
C MET A 48 -6.33 -1.22 8.75
N ALA A 49 -6.54 -1.60 7.50
CA ALA A 49 -7.25 -2.82 7.18
C ALA A 49 -6.40 -4.04 7.50
N VAL A 50 -7.03 -5.07 8.09
CA VAL A 50 -6.45 -6.41 8.27
C VAL A 50 -7.33 -7.40 7.51
N PRO A 51 -7.03 -7.68 6.23
CA PRO A 51 -7.83 -8.60 5.43
C PRO A 51 -7.81 -10.01 6.03
N LYS A 52 -8.98 -10.67 6.11
CA LYS A 52 -9.07 -12.06 6.57
C LYS A 52 -8.32 -13.04 5.66
N ASN A 53 -8.34 -12.78 4.35
CA ASN A 53 -7.59 -13.56 3.38
C ASN A 53 -6.34 -12.77 2.95
N ALA A 54 -5.16 -13.31 3.28
CA ALA A 54 -3.88 -12.70 2.97
C ALA A 54 -3.64 -12.59 1.45
N SER A 55 -4.22 -13.49 0.65
CA SER A 55 -4.08 -13.49 -0.82
C SER A 55 -4.69 -12.27 -1.49
N HIS A 56 -5.52 -11.49 -0.79
CA HIS A 56 -6.04 -10.23 -1.32
C HIS A 56 -5.04 -9.07 -1.21
N ARG A 57 -3.90 -9.24 -0.51
CA ARG A 57 -2.90 -8.18 -0.35
C ARG A 57 -2.00 -8.12 -1.57
N ILE A 58 -1.99 -6.98 -2.23
CA ILE A 58 -1.15 -6.72 -3.42
C ILE A 58 0.16 -6.05 -3.03
N ALA A 59 0.09 -5.08 -2.12
CA ALA A 59 1.26 -4.37 -1.63
C ALA A 59 1.13 -4.01 -0.17
N ASP A 60 2.28 -3.91 0.48
CA ASP A 60 2.41 -3.50 1.86
C ASP A 60 3.25 -2.23 2.00
N CYS A 61 3.20 -1.61 3.18
CA CYS A 61 4.25 -0.71 3.64
C CYS A 61 4.65 -1.08 5.08
N LEU A 62 5.83 -0.63 5.52
CA LEU A 62 6.31 -0.85 6.88
C LEU A 62 6.17 0.42 7.71
N TYR A 63 5.56 0.30 8.88
CA TYR A 63 5.48 1.40 9.85
C TYR A 63 5.70 0.88 11.27
N GLY A 64 6.77 1.32 11.92
CA GLY A 64 7.12 0.84 13.26
C GLY A 64 7.41 -0.66 13.33
N GLY A 65 7.84 -1.26 12.21
CA GLY A 65 8.02 -2.71 12.06
C GLY A 65 6.75 -3.46 11.65
N HIS A 66 5.57 -2.85 11.72
CA HIS A 66 4.33 -3.48 11.31
C HIS A 66 4.17 -3.45 9.79
N ARG A 67 3.74 -4.57 9.20
CA ARG A 67 3.31 -4.62 7.79
C ARG A 67 1.86 -4.16 7.68
N ILE A 68 1.67 -2.99 7.09
CA ILE A 68 0.36 -2.41 6.79
C ILE A 68 -0.03 -2.81 5.38
N ALA A 69 -1.27 -3.26 5.17
CA ALA A 69 -1.80 -3.49 3.83
C ALA A 69 -1.94 -2.13 3.10
N ALA A 70 -1.07 -1.88 2.13
CA ALA A 70 -1.05 -0.64 1.35
C ALA A 70 -2.05 -0.67 0.20
N MET A 71 -2.18 -1.82 -0.47
CA MET A 71 -3.19 -2.07 -1.49
C MET A 71 -3.72 -3.50 -1.37
N ILE A 72 -5.03 -3.65 -1.52
CA ILE A 72 -5.73 -4.92 -1.58
C ILE A 72 -6.59 -5.00 -2.83
N SER A 73 -6.80 -6.20 -3.35
CA SER A 73 -7.69 -6.43 -4.48
C SER A 73 -8.44 -7.76 -4.35
N ARG A 74 -9.68 -7.78 -4.86
CA ARG A 74 -10.52 -8.98 -5.00
C ARG A 74 -11.44 -8.82 -6.20
N GLY A 75 -11.15 -9.55 -7.28
CA GLY A 75 -11.88 -9.40 -8.55
C GLY A 75 -11.70 -7.98 -9.09
N HIS A 76 -12.79 -7.29 -9.40
CA HIS A 76 -12.78 -5.93 -9.94
C HIS A 76 -12.75 -4.83 -8.86
N ILE A 77 -12.59 -5.21 -7.58
CA ILE A 77 -12.59 -4.26 -6.47
C ILE A 77 -11.16 -4.13 -5.96
N THR A 78 -10.64 -2.90 -5.98
CA THR A 78 -9.32 -2.57 -5.44
C THR A 78 -9.44 -1.42 -4.45
N GLY A 79 -8.73 -1.53 -3.33
CA GLY A 79 -8.64 -0.51 -2.30
C GLY A 79 -7.19 -0.20 -1.98
N CYS A 80 -6.85 1.08 -1.81
CA CYS A 80 -5.55 1.52 -1.34
C CYS A 80 -5.70 2.31 -0.03
N GLN A 81 -4.77 2.10 0.90
CA GLN A 81 -4.73 2.81 2.17
C GLN A 81 -4.03 4.17 2.07
N PHE A 82 -3.14 4.33 1.09
CA PHE A 82 -2.52 5.60 0.74
C PHE A 82 -3.44 6.44 -0.16
N HIS A 83 -3.06 7.70 -0.34
CA HIS A 83 -3.78 8.65 -1.20
C HIS A 83 -3.09 8.77 -2.55
N PRO A 84 -3.54 8.04 -3.61
CA PRO A 84 -2.88 8.09 -4.91
C PRO A 84 -2.88 9.50 -5.50
N GLU A 85 -3.92 10.31 -5.25
CA GLU A 85 -4.01 11.70 -5.68
C GLU A 85 -2.99 12.63 -5.01
N LYS A 86 -2.44 12.22 -3.85
CA LYS A 86 -1.40 12.95 -3.11
C LYS A 86 -0.02 12.34 -3.27
N SER A 87 0.13 11.30 -4.09
CA SER A 87 1.35 10.50 -4.22
C SER A 87 2.19 10.85 -5.46
N GLY A 88 1.99 12.03 -6.05
CA GLY A 88 2.74 12.51 -7.22
C GLY A 88 2.64 11.57 -8.41
N GLU A 89 3.73 11.45 -9.19
CA GLU A 89 3.74 10.62 -10.40
C GLU A 89 3.49 9.13 -10.10
N VAL A 90 3.96 8.63 -8.94
CA VAL A 90 3.72 7.25 -8.50
C VAL A 90 2.22 6.98 -8.40
N GLY A 91 1.47 7.90 -7.76
CA GLY A 91 0.03 7.79 -7.63
C GLY A 91 -0.74 8.04 -8.93
N LEU A 92 -0.26 8.95 -9.78
CA LEU A 92 -0.87 9.21 -11.09
C LEU A 92 -0.82 7.98 -12.01
N LYS A 93 0.27 7.21 -12.00
CA LYS A 93 0.34 5.92 -12.73
C LYS A 93 -0.79 4.97 -12.32
N ILE A 94 -1.01 4.84 -11.01
CA ILE A 94 -2.04 3.98 -10.42
C ILE A 94 -3.43 4.44 -10.86
N LEU A 95 -3.69 5.76 -10.82
CA LEU A 95 -4.98 6.32 -11.25
C LEU A 95 -5.20 6.17 -12.76
N ARG A 96 -4.18 6.39 -13.59
CA ARG A 96 -4.27 6.17 -15.04
C ARG A 96 -4.62 4.72 -15.35
N ARG A 97 -4.00 3.76 -14.66
CA ARG A 97 -4.30 2.34 -14.80
C ARG A 97 -5.75 2.04 -14.38
N PHE A 98 -6.17 2.55 -13.23
CA PHE A 98 -7.54 2.37 -12.73
C PHE A 98 -8.62 2.88 -13.69
N CYS A 99 -8.37 3.97 -14.41
CA CYS A 99 -9.31 4.50 -15.40
C CYS A 99 -9.24 3.81 -16.78
N ALA A 100 -8.19 3.03 -17.04
CA ALA A 100 -7.97 2.34 -18.31
C ALA A 100 -8.44 0.87 -18.27
N ASP A 101 -8.54 0.29 -17.08
CA ASP A 101 -9.12 -1.04 -16.81
C ASP A 101 -10.65 -0.97 -16.71
#